data_AF-A0A354BSB9-F1
#
_entry.id   AF-A0A354BSB9-F1
#
_cell.length_a   1.000
_cell.length_b   1.000
_cell.length_c   1.000
_cell.angle_alpha   90.00
_cell.angle_beta   90.00
_cell.angle_gamma   90.00
#
_symmetry.space_group_name_H-M   'P 1'
#
loop_
_entity.id
_entity.type
_entity.pdbx_description
1 polymer ?
#
loop_
_entity_poly.entity_id
_entity_poly.type
_entity_poly.pdbx_seq_one_letter_code
_entity_poly.pdbx_strand_id
1 'polypeptide(L)'
;MVITLKIAIFAEYYYSKLIPHTSQLIIMASVRELKKDIDYLVFEVISDCFVFQGIHPDHKSEELSAVINDAVNLRNDLIARVNNPDGKDNPKIVKSYYKSVSKDLLTGVDNLFTRLSKLTKKQ
;
A
#
# COMPACT_ATOMS: atom_id res chain seq x y z
N MET A 1 21.52 2.90 0.11
CA MET A 1 21.40 4.37 -0.01
C MET A 1 20.21 4.82 -0.86
N VAL A 2 19.86 4.14 -1.97
CA VAL A 2 18.73 4.55 -2.83
C VAL A 2 17.34 4.32 -2.19
N ILE A 3 17.19 3.27 -1.36
CA ILE A 3 15.93 2.96 -0.66
C ILE A 3 15.63 4.00 0.43
N THR A 4 16.63 4.42 1.20
CA THR A 4 16.47 5.48 2.23
C THR A 4 16.17 6.83 1.58
N LEU A 5 16.71 7.11 0.39
CA LEU A 5 16.39 8.32 -0.35
C LEU A 5 14.96 8.29 -0.91
N LYS A 6 14.48 7.15 -1.43
CA LYS A 6 13.08 7.00 -1.85
C LYS A 6 12.10 7.10 -0.68
N ILE A 7 12.41 6.51 0.48
CA ILE A 7 11.58 6.66 1.70
C ILE A 7 11.61 8.10 2.20
N ALA A 8 12.76 8.79 2.17
CA ALA A 8 12.87 10.19 2.59
C ALA A 8 12.15 11.15 1.62
N ILE A 9 12.29 10.95 0.32
CA ILE A 9 11.58 11.72 -0.72
C ILE A 9 10.08 11.39 -0.68
N PHE A 10 9.70 10.13 -0.45
CA PHE A 10 8.31 9.72 -0.26
C PHE A 10 7.74 10.36 1.01
N ALA A 11 8.49 10.38 2.13
CA ALA A 11 8.09 11.04 3.35
C ALA A 11 7.97 12.57 3.16
N GLU A 12 8.93 13.24 2.53
CA GLU A 12 8.89 14.68 2.24
C GLU A 12 7.78 15.05 1.22
N TYR A 13 7.52 14.21 0.23
CA TYR A 13 6.40 14.34 -0.70
C TYR A 13 5.05 14.15 0.01
N TYR A 14 4.96 13.18 0.92
CA TYR A 14 3.78 12.99 1.77
C TYR A 14 3.59 14.17 2.75
N TYR A 15 4.69 14.70 3.31
CA TYR A 15 4.70 15.82 4.26
C TYR A 15 4.32 17.16 3.61
N SER A 16 4.73 17.41 2.37
CA SER A 16 4.43 18.67 1.67
C SER A 16 2.99 18.75 1.14
N LYS A 17 2.33 17.60 0.92
CA LYS A 17 0.93 17.54 0.44
C LYS A 17 -0.11 17.29 1.54
N LEU A 18 0.30 16.90 2.76
CA LEU A 18 -0.57 16.88 3.95
C LEU A 18 -0.37 18.14 4.81
N ILE A 19 -1.33 19.04 4.67
CA ILE A 19 -1.56 20.34 5.32
C ILE A 19 -1.28 20.36 6.85
N PRO A 20 -0.90 21.54 7.42
CA PRO A 20 -0.74 21.78 8.86
C PRO A 20 -1.95 21.28 9.65
N HIS A 21 -1.78 20.16 10.35
CA HIS A 21 -2.13 19.96 11.76
C HIS A 21 -2.02 18.46 12.08
N THR A 22 -0.85 18.10 12.60
CA THR A 22 -0.64 17.20 13.75
C THR A 22 -1.68 16.10 14.03
N SER A 23 -1.16 14.85 13.96
CA SER A 23 -1.45 13.73 14.86
C SER A 23 -2.51 12.71 14.44
N GLN A 24 -2.31 12.07 13.29
CA GLN A 24 -2.55 10.63 13.00
C GLN A 24 -2.37 10.44 11.48
N LEU A 25 -1.71 9.36 11.04
CA LEU A 25 -1.83 8.87 9.66
C LEU A 25 -3.29 8.42 9.45
N ILE A 26 -4.19 9.38 9.23
CA ILE A 26 -5.60 9.10 8.95
C ILE A 26 -5.66 8.71 7.48
N ILE A 27 -5.38 7.44 7.21
CA ILE A 27 -6.04 6.80 6.07
C ILE A 27 -7.54 6.94 6.36
N MET A 28 -8.25 7.54 5.41
CA MET A 28 -9.70 7.80 5.40
C MET A 28 -10.25 9.03 6.15
N ALA A 29 -10.49 10.11 5.39
CA ALA A 29 -11.57 11.05 5.70
C ALA A 29 -12.96 10.53 5.25
N SER A 30 -12.99 9.60 4.28
CA SER A 30 -14.22 8.97 3.76
C SER A 30 -13.94 7.62 3.08
N VAL A 31 -15.00 6.85 2.78
CA VAL A 31 -14.93 5.58 2.01
C VAL A 31 -14.33 5.80 0.63
N ARG A 32 -14.57 6.96 0.00
CA ARG A 32 -14.01 7.32 -1.30
C ARG A 32 -12.50 7.47 -1.21
N GLU A 33 -12.02 8.16 -0.17
CA GLU A 33 -10.59 8.33 0.04
C GLU A 33 -9.91 7.00 0.35
N LEU A 34 -10.53 6.09 1.13
CA LEU A 34 -9.96 4.76 1.35
C LEU A 34 -9.68 4.01 0.04
N LYS A 35 -10.62 4.04 -0.91
CA LYS A 35 -10.42 3.35 -2.19
C LYS A 35 -9.24 3.94 -2.96
N LYS A 36 -9.09 5.26 -2.94
CA LYS A 36 -7.95 5.94 -3.55
C LYS A 36 -6.64 5.59 -2.84
N ASP A 37 -6.65 5.53 -1.50
CA ASP A 37 -5.48 5.15 -0.70
C ASP A 37 -5.07 3.71 -1.03
N ILE A 38 -6.02 2.78 -1.17
CA ILE A 38 -5.78 1.40 -1.61
C ILE A 38 -5.16 1.37 -3.00
N ASP A 39 -5.78 2.06 -3.97
CA ASP A 39 -5.29 2.11 -5.36
C ASP A 39 -3.87 2.69 -5.43
N TYR A 40 -3.64 3.81 -4.74
CA TYR A 40 -2.37 4.52 -4.73
C TYR A 40 -1.26 3.66 -4.13
N LEU A 41 -1.44 3.15 -2.90
CA LEU A 41 -0.38 2.42 -2.21
C LEU A 41 -0.05 1.08 -2.89
N VAL A 42 -1.05 0.38 -3.44
CA VAL A 42 -0.80 -0.85 -4.21
C VAL A 42 -0.12 -0.53 -5.55
N PHE A 43 -0.52 0.54 -6.22
CA PHE A 43 0.13 0.95 -7.47
C PHE A 43 1.60 1.29 -7.26
N GLU A 44 1.95 1.95 -6.16
CA GLU A 44 3.35 2.24 -5.80
C GLU A 44 4.18 0.95 -5.68
N VAL A 45 3.66 -0.08 -4.99
CA VAL A 45 4.34 -1.38 -4.88
C VAL A 45 4.60 -2.00 -6.27
N ILE A 46 3.58 -2.00 -7.13
CA ILE A 46 3.68 -2.59 -8.48
C ILE A 46 4.65 -1.79 -9.35
N SER A 47 4.59 -0.46 -9.28
CA SER A 47 5.50 0.45 -9.98
C SER A 47 6.96 0.18 -9.60
N ASP A 48 7.25 0.05 -8.30
CA ASP A 48 8.59 -0.27 -7.82
C ASP A 48 9.06 -1.67 -8.25
N CYS A 49 8.14 -2.64 -8.36
CA CYS A 49 8.48 -3.96 -8.93
C CYS A 49 8.89 -3.86 -10.41
N PHE A 50 8.21 -3.03 -11.21
CA PHE A 50 8.60 -2.80 -12.61
C PHE A 50 9.91 -2.04 -12.74
N VAL A 51 10.16 -1.05 -11.86
CA VAL A 51 11.45 -0.36 -11.80
C VAL A 51 12.57 -1.36 -11.48
N PHE A 52 12.37 -2.23 -10.49
CA PHE A 52 13.32 -3.31 -10.17
C PHE A 52 13.58 -4.21 -11.40
N GLN A 53 12.53 -4.63 -12.10
CA GLN A 53 12.67 -5.46 -13.30
C GLN A 53 13.46 -4.76 -14.41
N GLY A 54 13.25 -3.46 -14.62
CA GLY A 54 13.96 -2.67 -15.64
C GLY A 54 15.44 -2.48 -15.33
N ILE A 55 15.81 -2.39 -14.05
CA ILE A 55 17.20 -2.27 -13.60
C ILE A 55 17.92 -3.65 -13.62
N HIS A 56 17.17 -4.74 -13.50
CA HIS A 56 17.71 -6.10 -13.47
C HIS A 56 17.10 -6.99 -14.58
N PRO A 57 17.39 -6.69 -15.87
CA PRO A 57 16.74 -7.35 -17.01
C PRO A 57 16.98 -8.87 -17.06
N ASP A 58 18.13 -9.32 -16.57
CA ASP A 58 18.50 -10.74 -16.51
C ASP A 58 17.86 -11.47 -15.31
N HIS A 59 17.24 -10.72 -14.39
CA HIS A 59 16.76 -11.22 -13.11
C HIS A 59 15.22 -11.24 -13.06
N LYS A 60 14.61 -12.04 -13.94
CA LYS A 60 13.19 -12.38 -13.84
C LYS A 60 12.99 -13.44 -12.77
N SER A 61 12.79 -13.01 -11.53
CA SER A 61 12.46 -13.92 -10.43
C SER A 61 10.95 -14.22 -10.43
N GLU A 62 10.60 -15.49 -10.33
CA GLU A 62 9.22 -15.94 -10.03
C GLU A 62 8.70 -15.26 -8.74
N GLU A 63 9.60 -14.97 -7.78
CA GLU A 63 9.27 -14.24 -6.56
C GLU A 63 8.82 -12.80 -6.84
N LEU A 64 9.38 -12.12 -7.85
CA LEU A 64 8.95 -10.76 -8.24
C LEU A 64 7.54 -10.80 -8.84
N SER A 65 7.27 -11.77 -9.72
CA SER A 65 5.93 -12.00 -10.27
C SER A 65 4.93 -12.32 -9.16
N ALA A 66 5.33 -13.10 -8.15
CA ALA A 66 4.49 -13.37 -6.98
C ALA A 66 4.18 -12.09 -6.19
N VAL A 67 5.15 -11.20 -5.97
CA VAL A 67 4.91 -9.91 -5.28
C VAL A 67 3.89 -9.06 -6.04
N ILE A 68 4.00 -8.96 -7.37
CA ILE A 68 3.06 -8.21 -8.20
C ILE A 68 1.64 -8.80 -8.10
N ASN A 69 1.52 -10.13 -8.23
CA ASN A 69 0.23 -10.82 -8.13
C ASN A 69 -0.41 -10.63 -6.75
N ASP A 70 0.38 -10.74 -5.68
CA ASP A 70 -0.11 -10.55 -4.31
C ASP A 70 -0.54 -9.10 -4.05
N ALA A 71 0.13 -8.11 -4.67
CA ALA A 71 -0.28 -6.72 -4.64
C ALA A 71 -1.67 -6.52 -5.29
N VAL A 72 -1.89 -7.11 -6.46
CA VAL A 72 -3.20 -7.08 -7.15
C VAL A 72 -4.28 -7.78 -6.32
N ASN A 73 -3.97 -8.92 -5.72
CA ASN A 73 -4.89 -9.65 -4.85
C ASN A 73 -5.27 -8.85 -3.61
N LEU A 74 -4.29 -8.21 -2.96
CA LEU A 74 -4.50 -7.34 -1.81
C LEU A 74 -5.46 -6.20 -2.17
N ARG A 75 -5.23 -5.52 -3.31
CA ARG A 75 -6.15 -4.47 -3.79
C ARG A 75 -7.56 -5.00 -3.97
N ASN A 76 -7.71 -6.12 -4.68
CA ASN A 76 -9.03 -6.68 -5.00
C ASN A 76 -9.80 -7.07 -3.73
N ASP A 77 -9.13 -7.71 -2.77
CA ASP A 77 -9.71 -8.03 -1.46
C ASP A 77 -10.18 -6.78 -0.71
N LEU A 78 -9.28 -5.80 -0.55
CA LEU A 78 -9.59 -4.58 0.20
C LEU A 78 -10.73 -3.80 -0.48
N ILE A 79 -10.73 -3.66 -1.80
CA ILE A 79 -11.82 -2.99 -2.52
C ILE A 79 -13.16 -3.74 -2.34
N ALA A 80 -13.14 -5.07 -2.41
CA ALA A 80 -14.35 -5.89 -2.18
C ALA A 80 -14.89 -5.70 -0.76
N ARG A 81 -14.00 -5.69 0.25
CA ARG A 81 -14.35 -5.42 1.65
C ARG A 81 -14.91 -4.02 1.85
N VAL A 82 -14.33 -3.00 1.21
CA VAL A 82 -14.82 -1.62 1.30
C VAL A 82 -16.23 -1.48 0.72
N ASN A 83 -16.50 -2.18 -0.37
CA ASN A 83 -17.82 -2.19 -1.02
C ASN A 83 -18.88 -2.94 -0.20
N ASN A 84 -18.46 -3.86 0.66
CA ASN A 84 -19.36 -4.73 1.42
C ASN A 84 -19.04 -4.68 2.93
N PRO A 85 -19.36 -3.56 3.62
CA PRO A 85 -19.12 -3.43 5.04
C PRO A 85 -20.11 -4.28 5.87
N ASP A 86 -19.60 -4.86 6.96
CA ASP A 86 -20.39 -5.57 7.96
C ASP A 86 -21.14 -4.61 8.91
N GLY A 87 -22.25 -5.09 9.49
CA GLY A 87 -22.97 -4.37 10.54
C GLY A 87 -23.56 -3.04 10.07
N LYS A 88 -24.17 -3.02 8.87
CA LYS A 88 -24.73 -1.83 8.20
C LYS A 88 -25.69 -1.01 9.06
N ASP A 89 -26.32 -1.65 10.05
CA ASP A 89 -27.29 -1.01 10.95
C ASP A 89 -26.63 -0.27 12.13
N ASN A 90 -25.31 -0.39 12.31
CA ASN A 90 -24.57 0.24 13.40
C ASN A 90 -23.38 1.08 12.89
N PRO A 91 -23.50 2.42 12.90
CA PRO A 91 -22.45 3.33 12.43
C PRO A 91 -21.09 3.16 13.13
N LYS A 92 -21.07 2.76 14.41
CA LYS A 92 -19.81 2.53 15.14
C LYS A 92 -19.08 1.30 14.63
N ILE A 93 -19.83 0.23 14.32
CA ILE A 93 -19.28 -1.01 13.76
C ILE A 93 -18.72 -0.75 12.37
N VAL A 94 -19.47 -0.06 11.50
CA VAL A 94 -19.03 0.30 10.15
C VAL A 94 -17.74 1.14 10.18
N LYS A 95 -17.66 2.12 11.09
CA LYS A 95 -16.43 2.93 11.25
C LYS A 95 -15.23 2.09 11.70
N SER A 96 -15.43 1.18 12.64
CA SER A 96 -14.38 0.25 13.11
C SER A 96 -13.93 -0.69 12.00
N TYR A 97 -14.88 -1.20 11.20
CA TYR A 97 -14.61 -2.06 10.05
C TYR A 97 -13.71 -1.36 9.04
N TYR A 98 -14.05 -0.13 8.64
CA TYR A 98 -13.20 0.63 7.72
C TYR A 98 -11.80 0.92 8.26
N LYS A 99 -11.67 1.20 9.56
CA LYS A 99 -10.35 1.34 10.20
C LYS A 99 -9.52 0.05 10.13
N SER A 100 -10.16 -1.11 10.25
CA SER A 100 -9.46 -2.39 10.08
C SER A 100 -8.94 -2.57 8.65
N VAL A 101 -9.75 -2.22 7.64
CA VAL A 101 -9.32 -2.26 6.24
C VAL A 101 -8.10 -1.36 5.99
N SER A 102 -8.07 -0.14 6.56
CA SER A 102 -6.90 0.74 6.47
C SER A 102 -5.65 0.15 7.10
N LYS A 103 -5.80 -0.52 8.25
CA LYS A 103 -4.69 -1.17 8.94
C LYS A 103 -4.15 -2.35 8.12
N ASP A 104 -5.05 -3.13 7.54
CA ASP A 104 -4.70 -4.26 6.68
C ASP A 104 -4.00 -3.81 5.40
N LEU A 105 -4.43 -2.69 4.81
CA LEU A 105 -3.74 -2.04 3.69
C LEU A 105 -2.29 -1.72 4.03
N LEU A 106 -2.06 -0.98 5.13
CA LEU A 106 -0.72 -0.58 5.55
C LEU A 106 0.17 -1.80 5.83
N THR A 107 -0.38 -2.80 6.51
CA THR A 107 0.34 -4.03 6.84
C THR A 107 0.67 -4.85 5.60
N GLY A 108 -0.29 -4.98 4.67
CA GLY A 108 -0.10 -5.70 3.41
C GLY A 108 0.95 -5.04 2.53
N VAL A 109 0.91 -3.71 2.40
CA VAL A 109 1.88 -2.92 1.62
C VAL A 109 3.29 -3.02 2.23
N ASP A 110 3.42 -2.89 3.56
CA ASP A 110 4.71 -3.05 4.25
C ASP A 110 5.33 -4.44 4.04
N ASN A 111 4.49 -5.48 4.10
CA ASN A 111 4.93 -6.85 3.83
C ASN A 111 5.42 -7.03 2.38
N LEU A 112 4.72 -6.44 1.41
CA LEU A 112 5.12 -6.49 -0.01
C LEU A 112 6.44 -5.76 -0.26
N PHE A 113 6.61 -4.55 0.29
CA PHE A 113 7.88 -3.82 0.20
C PHE A 113 9.03 -4.55 0.91
N THR A 114 8.76 -5.18 2.06
CA THR A 114 9.76 -6.01 2.75
C THR A 114 10.21 -7.18 1.88
N ARG A 115 9.29 -7.83 1.17
CA ARG A 115 9.61 -8.90 0.21
C ARG A 115 10.44 -8.37 -0.95
N LEU A 116 10.01 -7.27 -1.58
CA LEU A 116 10.77 -6.65 -2.67
C LEU A 116 12.19 -6.24 -2.24
N SER A 117 12.34 -5.66 -1.03
CA SER A 117 13.66 -5.29 -0.49
C SER A 117 14.57 -6.51 -0.31
N LYS A 118 14.04 -7.68 0.09
CA LYS A 118 14.85 -8.89 0.19
C LYS A 118 15.38 -9.36 -1.17
N LEU A 119 14.62 -9.16 -2.25
CA LEU A 119 15.08 -9.45 -3.61
C LEU A 119 16.26 -8.56 -4.01
N THR A 120 16.27 -7.29 -3.58
CA THR A 120 17.39 -6.36 -3.86
C THR A 120 18.67 -6.73 -3.10
N LYS A 121 18.57 -7.40 -1.95
CA LYS A 121 19.74 -7.74 -1.10
C LYS A 121 20.38 -9.07 -1.44
N LYS A 122 19.73 -9.93 -2.23
CA LYS A 122 20.22 -11.26 -2.62
C LYS A 122 21.16 -11.21 -3.83
N GLN A 123 21.64 -10.02 -4.18
CA GLN A 123 22.63 -9.77 -5.24
C GLN A 123 24.04 -9.81 -4.69
#